data_AF-A0A8H9LBA4-F1
#
_entry.id   AF-A0A8H9LBA4-F1
#
_cell.length_a   1.000
_cell.length_b   1.000
_cell.length_c   1.000
_cell.angle_alpha   90.00
_cell.angle_beta   90.00
_cell.angle_gamma   90.00
#
_symmetry.space_group_name_H-M   'P 1'
#
loop_
_entity.id
_entity.type
_entity.pdbx_description
1 polymer ?
#
loop_
_entity_poly.entity_id
_entity_poly.type
_entity_poly.pdbx_seq_one_letter_code
_entity_poly.pdbx_strand_id
1 'polypeptide(L)'
;MSAISRPTSRTDTTPREDLSRDVPARPAAQPHPSWQFQDQFDLWIDWMERDSSGVWHAAQPVTHRSFRTREDTLKHAERLLQRGEFPMERAMPVTLVRNRREALLSAFREAEGDGVTLIRDLTFPVGEYGLSVRVTRERQAQPVRAAFASAANPLRSLIGQPVKLTVLIEHPYDVLSRAQGLLDVSDRAARIGEDTQLFSASAQVSGLPYQSATVTVPRGLLKKPLLYRFERLPEGGEG
;
A
#
# COMPACT_ATOMS: atom_id res chain seq x y z
N MET A 1 -43.66 89.86 11.38
CA MET A 1 -42.56 89.36 12.22
C MET A 1 -42.19 87.95 11.76
N SER A 2 -40.89 87.73 11.60
CA SER A 2 -40.09 86.54 11.25
C SER A 2 -40.52 85.23 11.95
N ALA A 3 -40.15 83.99 11.58
CA ALA A 3 -38.95 83.41 10.92
C ALA A 3 -39.32 82.02 10.31
N ILE A 4 -38.84 81.63 9.12
CA ILE A 4 -37.66 80.78 8.79
C ILE A 4 -37.35 79.64 9.79
N SER A 5 -37.44 78.38 9.34
CA SER A 5 -36.34 77.38 9.41
C SER A 5 -36.60 76.11 8.58
N ARG A 6 -35.48 75.52 8.16
CA ARG A 6 -35.16 74.57 7.08
C ARG A 6 -35.40 73.07 7.40
N PRO A 7 -35.24 72.16 6.41
CA PRO A 7 -35.63 70.75 6.47
C PRO A 7 -34.48 69.82 6.91
N THR A 8 -34.82 68.59 7.32
CA THR A 8 -33.85 67.49 7.51
C THR A 8 -34.30 66.22 6.79
N SER A 9 -33.54 65.86 5.77
CA SER A 9 -33.52 64.54 5.15
C SER A 9 -33.04 63.50 6.16
N ARG A 10 -33.68 62.33 6.22
CA ARG A 10 -33.05 61.15 6.81
C ARG A 10 -33.34 59.91 5.97
N THR A 11 -32.28 59.52 5.26
CA THR A 11 -32.06 58.28 4.55
C THR A 11 -32.04 57.13 5.55
N ASP A 12 -33.01 56.23 5.49
CA ASP A 12 -32.92 54.94 6.19
C ASP A 12 -32.27 53.92 5.24
N THR A 13 -30.94 53.91 5.30
CA THR A 13 -30.09 52.86 4.72
C THR A 13 -29.99 51.77 5.78
N THR A 14 -30.75 50.68 5.62
CA THR A 14 -30.54 49.45 6.40
C THR A 14 -29.13 48.91 6.11
N PRO A 15 -28.32 48.60 7.15
CA PRO A 15 -27.01 48.03 6.94
C PRO A 15 -27.10 46.57 6.49
N ARG A 16 -26.23 46.25 5.54
CA ARG A 16 -25.84 44.93 5.06
C ARG A 16 -25.42 44.05 6.24
N GLU A 17 -26.18 43.00 6.55
CA GLU A 17 -25.68 41.89 7.34
C GLU A 17 -24.74 41.06 6.47
N ASP A 18 -23.45 41.34 6.60
CA ASP A 18 -22.37 40.42 6.22
C ASP A 18 -22.53 39.14 7.05
N LEU A 19 -23.28 38.19 6.51
CA LEU A 19 -23.25 36.79 6.94
C LEU A 19 -21.97 36.14 6.38
N SER A 20 -20.83 36.62 6.86
CA SER A 20 -19.59 35.85 6.89
C SER A 20 -19.82 34.72 7.88
N ARG A 21 -20.50 33.66 7.43
CA ARG A 21 -20.47 32.36 8.10
C ARG A 21 -19.01 31.93 8.13
N ASP A 22 -18.37 32.12 9.27
CA ASP A 22 -17.24 31.31 9.70
C ASP A 22 -17.71 29.85 9.64
N VAL A 23 -17.44 29.21 8.50
CA VAL A 23 -17.50 27.76 8.39
C VAL A 23 -16.29 27.28 9.16
N PRO A 24 -16.46 26.63 10.33
CA PRO A 24 -15.31 26.07 11.03
C PRO A 24 -14.62 25.12 10.05
N ALA A 25 -13.35 25.40 9.74
CA ALA A 25 -12.52 24.55 8.92
C ALA A 25 -12.57 23.15 9.53
N ARG A 26 -13.28 22.24 8.86
CA ARG A 26 -13.40 20.85 9.29
C ARG A 26 -11.97 20.34 9.43
N PRO A 27 -11.54 19.84 10.60
CA PRO A 27 -10.16 19.40 10.79
C PRO A 27 -9.85 18.38 9.70
N ALA A 28 -8.73 18.59 8.99
CA ALA A 28 -8.26 17.67 7.96
C ALA A 28 -8.25 16.27 8.57
N ALA A 29 -9.08 15.37 8.03
CA ALA A 29 -9.21 14.03 8.55
C ALA A 29 -7.83 13.37 8.49
N GLN A 30 -7.24 13.16 9.67
CA GLN A 30 -5.89 12.60 9.80
C GLN A 30 -5.88 11.17 9.25
N PRO A 31 -4.82 10.79 8.51
CA PRO A 31 -4.71 9.44 7.99
C PRO A 31 -4.70 8.42 9.13
N HIS A 32 -5.34 7.28 8.91
CA HIS A 32 -5.50 6.29 9.96
C HIS A 32 -4.15 5.61 10.27
N PRO A 33 -3.72 5.52 11.56
CA PRO A 33 -2.40 5.00 11.92
C PRO A 33 -2.15 3.54 11.50
N SER A 34 -3.21 2.73 11.33
CA SER A 34 -3.10 1.34 10.88
C SER A 34 -2.74 1.16 9.40
N TRP A 35 -2.56 2.25 8.65
CA TRP A 35 -2.29 2.23 7.21
C TRP A 35 -0.81 2.14 6.85
N GLN A 36 0.08 2.20 7.84
CA GLN A 36 1.51 2.38 7.58
C GLN A 36 2.12 1.12 6.96
N PHE A 37 2.11 -0.02 7.66
CA PHE A 37 2.59 -1.31 7.12
C PHE A 37 1.91 -2.46 7.87
N GLN A 38 1.71 -3.58 7.18
CA GLN A 38 1.43 -4.86 7.83
C GLN A 38 2.56 -5.82 7.54
N ASP A 39 2.96 -6.57 8.57
CA ASP A 39 3.88 -7.67 8.40
C ASP A 39 3.13 -8.82 7.71
N GLN A 40 3.69 -9.28 6.60
CA GLN A 40 3.33 -10.52 5.93
C GLN A 40 4.43 -11.54 6.19
N PHE A 41 4.04 -12.77 6.47
CA PHE A 41 4.97 -13.84 6.76
C PHE A 41 4.85 -14.94 5.72
N ASP A 42 5.93 -15.21 4.99
CA ASP A 42 5.92 -16.22 3.94
C ASP A 42 6.79 -17.41 4.32
N LEU A 43 6.32 -18.60 3.96
CA LEU A 43 7.06 -19.84 4.01
C LEU A 43 7.38 -20.28 2.58
N TRP A 44 8.66 -20.45 2.31
CA TRP A 44 9.21 -20.98 1.08
C TRP A 44 9.88 -22.32 1.38
N ILE A 45 9.58 -23.33 0.58
CA ILE A 45 10.26 -24.61 0.59
C ILE A 45 10.62 -24.93 -0.85
N ASP A 46 11.91 -25.09 -1.10
CA ASP A 46 12.46 -25.32 -2.43
C ASP A 46 13.43 -26.48 -2.42
N TRP A 47 13.42 -27.27 -3.48
CA TRP A 47 14.53 -28.16 -3.79
C TRP A 47 15.65 -27.35 -4.41
N MET A 48 16.85 -27.59 -3.89
CA MET A 48 18.11 -26.99 -4.30
C MET A 48 18.97 -28.05 -4.98
N GLU A 49 19.69 -27.64 -6.02
CA GLU A 49 20.70 -28.45 -6.69
C GLU A 49 22.07 -27.79 -6.49
N ARG A 50 23.09 -28.62 -6.32
CA ARG A 50 24.45 -28.14 -6.12
C ARG A 50 25.15 -28.09 -7.46
N ASP A 51 25.66 -26.93 -7.85
CA ASP A 51 26.44 -26.82 -9.08
C ASP A 51 27.83 -27.45 -8.94
N SER A 52 28.59 -27.50 -10.04
CA SER A 52 29.95 -28.03 -10.07
C SER A 52 30.94 -27.23 -9.20
N SER A 53 30.59 -26.02 -8.78
CA SER A 53 31.38 -25.19 -7.87
C SER A 53 31.03 -25.41 -6.39
N GLY A 54 30.01 -26.24 -6.12
CA GLY A 54 29.56 -26.54 -4.78
C GLY A 54 28.55 -25.55 -4.21
N VAL A 55 28.00 -24.64 -5.02
CA VAL A 55 27.01 -23.63 -4.62
C VAL A 55 25.60 -24.18 -4.83
N TRP A 56 24.72 -23.95 -3.86
CA TRP A 56 23.32 -24.36 -3.91
C TRP A 56 22.48 -23.34 -4.68
N HIS A 57 21.72 -23.82 -5.66
CA HIS A 57 20.78 -23.00 -6.44
C HIS A 57 19.38 -23.60 -6.40
N ALA A 58 18.36 -22.75 -6.44
CA ALA A 58 16.97 -23.21 -6.49
C ALA A 58 16.73 -23.98 -7.79
N ALA A 59 16.32 -25.24 -7.65
CA ALA A 59 16.05 -26.14 -8.76
C ALA A 59 14.55 -26.30 -9.03
N GLN A 60 13.75 -26.44 -7.96
CA GLN A 60 12.31 -26.62 -8.08
C GLN A 60 11.57 -26.11 -6.83
N PRO A 61 10.48 -25.33 -6.98
CA PRO A 61 9.66 -24.95 -5.85
C PRO A 61 8.82 -26.12 -5.33
N VAL A 62 8.76 -26.29 -4.01
CA VAL A 62 7.90 -27.29 -3.36
C VAL A 62 6.65 -26.64 -2.78
N THR A 63 6.80 -25.51 -2.08
CA THR A 63 5.68 -24.80 -1.47
C THR A 63 6.02 -23.34 -1.26
N HIS A 64 5.06 -22.46 -1.59
CA HIS A 64 5.05 -21.07 -1.17
C HIS A 64 3.70 -20.73 -0.56
N ARG A 65 3.68 -20.25 0.70
CA ARG A 65 2.45 -19.87 1.41
C ARG A 65 2.66 -18.65 2.29
N SER A 66 1.66 -17.77 2.28
CA SER A 66 1.61 -16.55 3.09
C SER A 66 0.69 -16.68 4.30
N PHE A 67 1.07 -16.06 5.41
CA PHE A 67 0.37 -16.07 6.68
C PHE A 67 0.33 -14.68 7.30
N ARG A 68 -0.62 -14.47 8.22
CA ARG A 68 -0.79 -13.20 8.95
C ARG A 68 0.10 -13.05 10.18
N THR A 69 0.57 -14.16 10.76
CA THR A 69 1.33 -14.14 12.00
C THR A 69 2.59 -14.99 11.87
N ARG A 70 3.64 -14.60 12.61
CA ARG A 70 4.90 -15.34 12.68
C ARG A 70 4.68 -16.76 13.22
N GLU A 71 3.90 -16.87 14.29
CA GLU A 71 3.65 -18.12 15.01
C GLU A 71 2.95 -19.14 14.11
N ASP A 72 1.97 -18.69 13.31
CA ASP A 72 1.27 -19.57 12.36
C ASP A 72 2.21 -20.08 11.28
N THR A 73 3.05 -19.21 10.72
CA THR A 73 4.04 -19.61 9.69
C THR A 73 5.01 -20.64 10.23
N LEU A 74 5.60 -20.39 11.40
CA LEU A 74 6.56 -21.32 12.02
C LEU A 74 5.90 -22.66 12.36
N LYS A 75 4.70 -22.64 12.94
CA LYS A 75 3.95 -23.86 13.27
C LYS A 75 3.53 -24.61 12.00
N HIS A 76 3.30 -23.92 10.89
CA HIS A 76 3.01 -24.56 9.61
C HIS A 76 4.26 -25.20 9.00
N ALA A 77 5.38 -24.50 9.03
CA ALA A 77 6.68 -25.02 8.60
C ALA A 77 7.03 -26.30 9.36
N GLU A 78 6.95 -26.29 10.69
CA GLU A 78 7.21 -27.48 11.51
C GLU A 78 6.29 -28.65 11.16
N ARG A 79 5.00 -28.40 10.93
CA ARG A 79 4.04 -29.44 10.53
C ARG A 79 4.38 -30.05 9.17
N LEU A 80 4.83 -29.26 8.20
CA LEU A 80 5.27 -29.76 6.90
C LEU A 80 6.55 -30.60 7.03
N LEU A 81 7.52 -30.13 7.80
CA LEU A 81 8.76 -30.86 8.07
C LEU A 81 8.52 -32.19 8.82
N GLN A 82 7.56 -32.21 9.77
CA GLN A 82 7.14 -33.43 10.47
C GLN A 82 6.52 -34.47 9.52
N ARG A 83 5.70 -34.04 8.56
CA ARG A 83 5.14 -34.92 7.54
C ARG A 83 6.24 -35.55 6.68
N GLY A 84 7.24 -34.75 6.27
CA GLY A 84 8.41 -35.22 5.54
C GLY A 84 8.13 -35.62 4.09
N GLU A 85 7.01 -35.15 3.54
CA GLU A 85 6.58 -35.38 2.17
C GLU A 85 6.90 -34.16 1.32
N PHE A 86 7.96 -34.27 0.52
CA PHE A 86 8.43 -33.19 -0.36
C PHE A 86 8.52 -33.74 -1.79
N PRO A 87 7.44 -33.66 -2.59
CA PRO A 87 7.44 -34.17 -3.95
C PRO A 87 8.50 -33.43 -4.78
N MET A 88 9.14 -34.16 -5.69
CA MET A 88 10.07 -33.61 -6.69
C MET A 88 9.58 -34.10 -8.05
N GLU A 89 9.55 -33.23 -9.06
CA GLU A 89 9.03 -33.59 -10.40
C GLU A 89 10.05 -34.40 -11.21
N ARG A 90 11.35 -34.16 -10.98
CA ARG A 90 12.45 -34.76 -11.74
C ARG A 90 12.88 -36.14 -11.23
N ALA A 91 12.37 -36.58 -10.09
CA ALA A 91 12.70 -37.84 -9.44
C ALA A 91 11.45 -38.45 -8.78
N MET A 92 11.50 -39.73 -8.40
CA MET A 92 10.46 -40.31 -7.52
C MET A 92 10.27 -39.42 -6.28
N PRO A 93 9.05 -39.30 -5.71
CA PRO A 93 8.80 -38.47 -4.55
C PRO A 93 9.76 -38.83 -3.41
N VAL A 94 10.62 -37.88 -3.05
CA VAL A 94 11.62 -38.07 -2.01
C VAL A 94 10.91 -37.97 -0.66
N THR A 95 10.57 -39.12 -0.08
CA THR A 95 10.07 -39.18 1.29
C THR A 95 11.27 -39.13 2.24
N LEU A 96 11.35 -38.11 3.09
CA LEU A 96 12.41 -38.07 4.10
C LEU A 96 12.16 -39.15 5.15
N VAL A 97 13.09 -40.10 5.28
CA VAL A 97 13.04 -41.15 6.31
C VAL A 97 13.03 -40.50 7.71
N ARG A 98 12.35 -41.12 8.69
CA ARG A 98 12.13 -40.60 10.05
C ARG A 98 13.39 -39.99 10.69
N ASN A 99 14.54 -40.64 10.57
CA ASN A 99 15.81 -40.17 11.15
C ASN A 99 16.31 -38.84 10.55
N ARG A 100 16.00 -38.55 9.27
CA ARG A 100 16.35 -37.26 8.64
C ARG A 100 15.33 -36.17 8.92
N ARG A 101 14.07 -36.51 9.17
CA ARG A 101 13.03 -35.55 9.56
C ARG A 101 13.33 -34.91 10.92
N GLU A 102 13.73 -35.70 11.90
CA GLU A 102 14.07 -35.20 13.23
C GLU A 102 15.29 -34.27 13.18
N ALA A 103 16.33 -34.63 12.40
CA ALA A 103 17.49 -33.77 12.16
C ALA A 103 17.13 -32.46 11.44
N LEU A 104 16.28 -32.53 10.41
CA LEU A 104 15.79 -31.37 9.68
C LEU A 104 14.98 -30.43 10.59
N LEU A 105 14.10 -30.98 11.44
CA LEU A 105 13.34 -30.21 12.40
C LEU A 105 14.22 -29.55 13.46
N SER A 106 15.25 -30.25 13.97
CA SER A 106 16.21 -29.66 14.91
C SER A 106 16.98 -28.51 14.26
N ALA A 107 17.54 -28.75 13.07
CA ALA A 107 18.26 -27.73 12.32
C ALA A 107 17.36 -26.53 12.00
N PHE A 108 16.08 -26.76 11.66
CA PHE A 108 15.14 -25.67 11.42
C PHE A 108 14.85 -24.89 12.71
N ARG A 109 14.78 -25.55 13.86
CA ARG A 109 14.58 -24.89 15.17
C ARG A 109 15.82 -24.14 15.67
N GLU A 110 16.99 -24.47 15.17
CA GLU A 110 18.26 -23.79 15.47
C GLU A 110 18.57 -22.67 14.47
N ALA A 111 18.04 -22.74 13.25
CA ALA A 111 18.30 -21.76 12.20
C ALA A 111 17.69 -20.38 12.50
N GLU A 112 18.52 -19.35 12.59
CA GLU A 112 18.07 -17.95 12.75
C GLU A 112 18.27 -17.17 11.44
N GLY A 113 17.35 -16.24 11.15
CA GLY A 113 17.46 -15.31 10.04
C GLY A 113 18.06 -13.95 10.44
N ASP A 114 18.06 -13.01 9.49
CA ASP A 114 18.60 -11.64 9.65
C ASP A 114 17.87 -10.75 10.67
N GLY A 115 16.80 -11.26 11.31
CA GLY A 115 16.07 -10.59 12.39
C GLY A 115 15.12 -9.47 11.94
N VAL A 116 15.23 -8.99 10.70
CA VAL A 116 14.42 -7.89 10.15
C VAL A 116 13.48 -8.38 9.05
N THR A 117 14.02 -9.07 8.06
CA THR A 117 13.33 -9.56 6.86
C THR A 117 13.22 -11.08 6.82
N LEU A 118 14.06 -11.79 7.56
CA LEU A 118 14.17 -13.23 7.56
C LEU A 118 14.08 -13.74 9.00
N ILE A 119 13.17 -14.67 9.21
CA ILE A 119 12.95 -15.27 10.53
C ILE A 119 13.78 -16.53 10.67
N ARG A 120 13.77 -17.41 9.65
CA ARG A 120 14.58 -18.63 9.59
C ARG A 120 14.98 -18.93 8.15
N ASP A 121 16.20 -19.42 7.96
CA ASP A 121 16.65 -19.98 6.69
C ASP A 121 17.53 -21.19 6.95
N LEU A 122 17.16 -22.31 6.35
CA LEU A 122 17.89 -23.56 6.45
C LEU A 122 17.99 -24.16 5.06
N THR A 123 19.20 -24.59 4.69
CA THR A 123 19.39 -25.52 3.57
C THR A 123 19.89 -26.85 4.11
N PHE A 124 19.08 -27.90 3.96
CA PHE A 124 19.35 -29.22 4.51
C PHE A 124 19.69 -30.23 3.40
N PRO A 125 20.87 -30.85 3.39
CA PRO A 125 21.28 -31.76 2.33
C PRO A 125 20.54 -33.11 2.37
N VAL A 126 20.04 -33.55 1.21
CA VAL A 126 19.30 -34.79 0.98
C VAL A 126 19.90 -35.53 -0.21
N GLY A 127 21.07 -36.14 0.00
CA GLY A 127 21.80 -36.82 -1.07
C GLY A 127 22.46 -35.80 -1.99
N GLU A 128 22.15 -35.84 -3.28
CA GLU A 128 22.67 -34.92 -4.30
C GLU A 128 21.90 -33.58 -4.34
N TYR A 129 20.74 -33.51 -3.69
CA TYR A 129 19.91 -32.32 -3.58
C TYR A 129 19.96 -31.72 -2.18
N GLY A 130 19.45 -30.51 -2.03
CA GLY A 130 19.22 -29.84 -0.74
C GLY A 130 17.78 -29.39 -0.63
N LEU A 131 17.19 -29.47 0.55
CA LEU A 131 15.89 -28.87 0.83
C LEU A 131 16.12 -27.52 1.51
N SER A 132 15.77 -26.42 0.83
CA SER A 132 15.74 -25.10 1.44
C SER A 132 14.39 -24.86 2.09
N VAL A 133 14.40 -24.38 3.33
CA VAL A 133 13.23 -23.95 4.08
C VAL A 133 13.49 -22.55 4.58
N ARG A 134 12.74 -21.59 4.05
CA ARG A 134 12.88 -20.17 4.37
C ARG A 134 11.57 -19.61 4.91
N VAL A 135 11.65 -18.94 6.05
CA VAL A 135 10.53 -18.18 6.63
C VAL A 135 10.91 -16.71 6.65
N THR A 136 10.21 -15.90 5.87
CA THR A 136 10.45 -14.46 5.73
C THR A 136 9.38 -13.64 6.43
N ARG A 137 9.74 -12.41 6.80
CA ARG A 137 8.85 -11.35 7.26
C ARG A 137 9.01 -10.18 6.30
N GLU A 138 8.00 -9.90 5.50
CA GLU A 138 7.98 -8.74 4.62
C GLU A 138 7.02 -7.68 5.16
N ARG A 139 7.46 -6.41 5.19
CA ARG A 139 6.58 -5.29 5.51
C ARG A 139 5.93 -4.78 4.24
N GLN A 140 4.66 -5.12 4.05
CA GLN A 140 3.90 -4.67 2.88
C GLN A 140 2.91 -3.56 3.26
N ALA A 141 2.86 -2.54 2.43
CA ALA A 141 1.79 -1.54 2.48
C ALA A 141 0.54 -2.14 1.84
N GLN A 142 -0.60 -2.09 2.53
CA GLN A 142 -1.84 -2.61 1.98
C GLN A 142 -2.62 -1.55 1.21
N PRO A 143 -3.19 -1.89 0.04
CA PRO A 143 -4.01 -0.96 -0.71
C PRO A 143 -5.33 -0.73 0.02
N VAL A 144 -5.66 0.54 0.25
CA VAL A 144 -6.94 0.97 0.81
C VAL A 144 -7.85 1.38 -0.33
N ARG A 145 -9.13 0.97 -0.24
CA ARG A 145 -10.18 1.38 -1.18
C ARG A 145 -11.29 2.08 -0.40
N ALA A 146 -11.66 3.28 -0.83
CA ALA A 146 -12.70 4.07 -0.20
C ALA A 146 -13.33 5.08 -1.19
N ALA A 147 -14.50 5.61 -0.84
CA ALA A 147 -15.06 6.75 -1.55
C ALA A 147 -14.26 8.03 -1.24
N PHE A 148 -14.24 8.98 -2.19
CA PHE A 148 -13.46 10.22 -2.07
C PHE A 148 -13.79 11.03 -0.80
N ALA A 149 -15.08 11.17 -0.46
CA ALA A 149 -15.49 11.90 0.73
C ALA A 149 -15.18 11.16 2.05
N SER A 150 -14.89 9.86 2.00
CA SER A 150 -14.61 9.07 3.20
C SER A 150 -13.37 9.59 3.93
N ALA A 151 -13.40 9.58 5.27
CA ALA A 151 -12.20 9.78 6.08
C ALA A 151 -11.14 8.69 5.82
N ALA A 152 -11.58 7.51 5.36
CA ALA A 152 -10.71 6.41 4.99
C ALA A 152 -10.10 6.54 3.57
N ASN A 153 -10.25 7.68 2.91
CA ASN A 153 -9.67 7.93 1.59
C ASN A 153 -8.13 7.98 1.68
N PRO A 154 -7.38 7.10 0.97
CA PRO A 154 -5.93 7.07 1.03
C PRO A 154 -5.27 8.37 0.55
N LEU A 155 -5.90 9.20 -0.28
CA LEU A 155 -5.37 10.52 -0.65
C LEU A 155 -5.15 11.43 0.57
N ARG A 156 -5.93 11.25 1.63
CA ARG A 156 -5.80 12.06 2.86
C ARG A 156 -4.45 11.84 3.55
N SER A 157 -3.81 10.68 3.32
CA SER A 157 -2.46 10.40 3.81
C SER A 157 -1.35 11.18 3.08
N LEU A 158 -1.67 11.79 1.93
CA LEU A 158 -0.74 12.56 1.11
C LEU A 158 -0.92 14.08 1.28
N ILE A 159 -1.84 14.53 2.15
CA ILE A 159 -2.07 15.97 2.37
C ILE A 159 -0.78 16.62 2.88
N GLY A 160 -0.43 17.76 2.28
CA GLY A 160 0.78 18.52 2.58
C GLY A 160 2.07 17.89 2.05
N GLN A 161 1.99 16.75 1.35
CA GLN A 161 3.15 16.09 0.75
C GLN A 161 3.39 16.60 -0.68
N PRO A 162 4.65 16.66 -1.14
CA PRO A 162 4.94 16.86 -2.55
C PRO A 162 4.48 15.64 -3.34
N VAL A 163 3.59 15.85 -4.30
CA VAL A 163 3.04 14.80 -5.14
C VAL A 163 3.16 15.15 -6.61
N LYS A 164 3.18 14.11 -7.44
CA LYS A 164 2.95 14.18 -8.87
C LYS A 164 1.55 13.67 -9.18
N LEU A 165 0.76 14.48 -9.87
CA LEU A 165 -0.49 14.05 -10.50
C LEU A 165 -0.21 13.62 -11.93
N THR A 166 -0.75 12.48 -12.32
CA THR A 166 -0.81 11.99 -13.70
C THR A 166 -2.25 11.61 -14.03
N VAL A 167 -2.82 12.21 -15.07
CA VAL A 167 -4.18 11.89 -15.54
C VAL A 167 -4.11 10.93 -16.72
N LEU A 168 -4.84 9.81 -16.65
CA LEU A 168 -4.76 8.69 -17.58
C LEU A 168 -6.16 8.24 -18.07
N ILE A 169 -6.22 7.59 -19.25
CA ILE A 169 -7.45 6.95 -19.78
C ILE A 169 -7.33 5.42 -19.88
N GLU A 170 -6.12 4.84 -20.02
CA GLU A 170 -5.99 3.43 -20.42
C GLU A 170 -4.72 2.73 -19.91
N HIS A 171 -3.54 3.20 -20.30
CA HIS A 171 -2.25 2.63 -19.89
C HIS A 171 -1.44 3.69 -19.10
N PRO A 172 -0.45 3.32 -18.25
CA PRO A 172 0.48 4.29 -17.65
C PRO A 172 1.20 5.23 -18.65
N TYR A 173 1.11 4.96 -19.94
CA TYR A 173 1.66 5.80 -21.01
C TYR A 173 0.63 6.73 -21.69
N ASP A 174 -0.68 6.52 -21.48
CA ASP A 174 -1.75 7.37 -22.04
C ASP A 174 -2.00 8.58 -21.14
N VAL A 175 -0.95 9.40 -21.01
CA VAL A 175 -0.92 10.56 -20.14
C VAL A 175 -1.57 11.75 -20.82
N LEU A 176 -2.66 12.24 -20.22
CA LEU A 176 -3.34 13.46 -20.66
C LEU A 176 -2.68 14.73 -20.10
N SER A 177 -2.30 14.68 -18.83
CA SER A 177 -1.69 15.82 -18.15
C SER A 177 -0.86 15.36 -16.96
N ARG A 178 0.07 16.24 -16.56
CA ARG A 178 0.91 16.10 -15.37
C ARG A 178 0.94 17.41 -14.62
N ALA A 179 0.90 17.32 -13.30
CA ALA A 179 1.13 18.43 -12.40
C ALA A 179 1.98 17.95 -11.22
N GLN A 180 2.70 18.86 -10.57
CA GLN A 180 3.48 18.57 -9.37
C GLN A 180 3.37 19.71 -8.38
N GLY A 181 3.39 19.38 -7.09
CA GLY A 181 3.30 20.36 -6.02
C GLY A 181 2.80 19.74 -4.73
N LEU A 182 2.56 20.59 -3.73
CA LEU A 182 1.97 20.15 -2.46
C LEU A 182 0.49 19.83 -2.65
N LEU A 183 0.08 18.66 -2.16
CA LEU A 183 -1.31 18.23 -2.23
C LEU A 183 -2.16 18.87 -1.13
N ASP A 184 -3.28 19.46 -1.51
CA ASP A 184 -4.36 19.84 -0.62
C ASP A 184 -5.64 19.09 -1.01
N VAL A 185 -6.43 18.63 -0.04
CA VAL A 185 -7.62 17.80 -0.27
C VAL A 185 -8.77 18.31 0.59
N SER A 186 -9.86 18.66 -0.07
CA SER A 186 -11.16 18.97 0.54
C SER A 186 -12.15 17.83 0.33
N ASP A 187 -13.38 17.98 0.83
CA ASP A 187 -14.42 16.94 0.70
C ASP A 187 -14.86 16.65 -0.74
N ARG A 188 -14.54 17.54 -1.71
CA ARG A 188 -14.93 17.39 -3.13
C ARG A 188 -13.84 17.77 -4.13
N ALA A 189 -12.66 18.14 -3.68
CA ALA A 189 -11.60 18.58 -4.57
C ALA A 189 -10.23 18.13 -4.08
N ALA A 190 -9.32 17.87 -5.02
CA ALA A 190 -7.89 17.80 -4.76
C ALA A 190 -7.18 18.91 -5.53
N ARG A 191 -6.26 19.60 -4.88
CA ARG A 191 -5.53 20.75 -5.43
C ARG A 191 -4.03 20.50 -5.35
N ILE A 192 -3.32 20.86 -6.41
CA ILE A 192 -1.85 20.84 -6.51
C ILE A 192 -1.43 22.18 -7.10
N GLY A 193 -0.86 23.06 -6.27
CA GLY A 193 -0.61 24.44 -6.69
C GLY A 193 -1.91 25.12 -7.16
N GLU A 194 -1.93 25.60 -8.40
CA GLU A 194 -3.11 26.21 -9.04
C GLU A 194 -4.07 25.17 -9.65
N ASP A 195 -3.62 23.93 -9.88
CA ASP A 195 -4.42 22.89 -10.51
C ASP A 195 -5.43 22.29 -9.53
N THR A 196 -6.71 22.57 -9.76
CA THR A 196 -7.82 22.05 -8.93
C THR A 196 -8.62 21.01 -9.71
N GLN A 197 -8.75 19.81 -9.15
CA GLN A 197 -9.56 18.72 -9.69
C GLN A 197 -10.79 18.50 -8.81
N LEU A 198 -11.98 18.52 -9.42
CA LEU A 198 -13.25 18.29 -8.74
C LEU A 198 -13.66 16.82 -8.87
N PHE A 199 -14.07 16.23 -7.75
CA PHE A 199 -14.50 14.84 -7.69
C PHE A 199 -15.87 14.72 -7.04
N SER A 200 -16.66 13.76 -7.53
CA SER A 200 -17.87 13.37 -6.83
C SER A 200 -17.52 12.74 -5.47
N ALA A 201 -18.34 12.97 -4.46
CA ALA A 201 -18.13 12.41 -3.12
C ALA A 201 -18.04 10.86 -3.12
N SER A 202 -18.70 10.21 -4.09
CA SER A 202 -18.74 8.76 -4.27
C SER A 202 -17.67 8.22 -5.23
N ALA A 203 -16.82 9.08 -5.81
CA ALA A 203 -15.72 8.66 -6.68
C ALA A 203 -14.83 7.66 -5.93
N GLN A 204 -14.47 6.57 -6.60
CA GLN A 204 -13.69 5.52 -5.98
C GLN A 204 -12.22 5.93 -5.93
N VAL A 205 -11.62 5.79 -4.75
CA VAL A 205 -10.20 6.02 -4.53
C VAL A 205 -9.55 4.72 -4.07
N SER A 206 -8.47 4.33 -4.74
CA SER A 206 -7.65 3.19 -4.35
C SER A 206 -6.19 3.58 -4.34
N GLY A 207 -5.44 3.16 -3.33
CA GLY A 207 -4.04 3.57 -3.20
C GLY A 207 -3.29 2.89 -2.07
N LEU A 208 -1.98 3.05 -2.08
CA LEU A 208 -1.09 2.73 -0.98
C LEU A 208 -0.92 4.01 -0.13
N PRO A 209 -1.46 4.05 1.10
CA PRO A 209 -1.30 5.21 1.97
C PRO A 209 0.17 5.64 2.11
N TYR A 210 0.41 6.95 2.20
CA TYR A 210 1.73 7.59 2.27
C TYR A 210 2.63 7.41 1.03
N GLN A 211 2.14 6.73 -0.01
CA GLN A 211 2.89 6.48 -1.25
C GLN A 211 2.14 6.96 -2.49
N SER A 212 0.91 6.50 -2.70
CA SER A 212 0.13 6.83 -3.88
C SER A 212 -1.37 6.62 -3.71
N ALA A 213 -2.17 7.33 -4.48
CA ALA A 213 -3.60 7.08 -4.57
C ALA A 213 -4.14 7.44 -5.95
N THR A 214 -5.14 6.70 -6.41
CA THR A 214 -5.78 6.89 -7.72
C THR A 214 -7.26 7.11 -7.54
N VAL A 215 -7.77 8.24 -8.04
CA VAL A 215 -9.21 8.51 -8.13
C VAL A 215 -9.72 8.04 -9.49
N THR A 216 -10.76 7.22 -9.48
CA THR A 216 -11.43 6.73 -10.68
C THR A 216 -12.70 7.53 -10.91
N VAL A 217 -12.78 8.21 -12.06
CA VAL A 217 -13.92 9.06 -12.43
C VAL A 217 -14.61 8.46 -13.66
N PRO A 218 -15.87 7.98 -13.53
CA PRO A 218 -16.61 7.42 -14.67
C PRO A 218 -16.93 8.51 -15.69
N ARG A 219 -16.89 8.17 -16.99
CA ARG A 219 -17.22 9.07 -18.11
C ARG A 219 -18.56 8.74 -18.80
N GLY A 220 -19.32 7.80 -18.25
CA GLY A 220 -20.55 7.24 -18.83
C GLY A 220 -20.42 5.76 -19.20
N LEU A 221 -21.56 5.10 -19.47
CA LEU A 221 -21.69 3.64 -19.65
C LEU A 221 -20.76 3.02 -20.71
N LEU A 222 -20.37 3.77 -21.73
CA LEU A 222 -19.54 3.29 -22.85
C LEU A 222 -18.16 3.95 -22.91
N LYS A 223 -17.86 4.87 -21.99
CA LYS A 223 -16.59 5.60 -21.96
C LYS A 223 -15.74 5.09 -20.80
N LYS A 224 -14.50 4.72 -21.10
CA LYS A 224 -13.52 4.32 -20.07
C LYS A 224 -13.37 5.44 -19.02
N PRO A 225 -13.18 5.09 -17.74
CA PRO A 225 -13.02 6.07 -16.68
C PRO A 225 -11.71 6.87 -16.84
N LEU A 226 -11.68 8.10 -16.32
CA LEU A 226 -10.46 8.85 -16.10
C LEU A 226 -9.81 8.39 -14.79
N LEU A 227 -8.50 8.22 -14.81
CA LEU A 227 -7.71 7.89 -13.63
C LEU A 227 -6.83 9.08 -13.26
N TYR A 228 -7.02 9.60 -12.06
CA TYR A 228 -6.19 10.67 -11.51
C TYR A 228 -5.27 10.05 -10.48
N ARG A 229 -4.02 9.77 -10.89
CA ARG A 229 -3.02 9.10 -10.06
C ARG A 229 -2.12 10.15 -9.39
N PHE A 230 -2.13 10.15 -8.07
CA PHE A 230 -1.29 10.97 -7.20
C PHE A 230 -0.19 10.08 -6.64
N GLU A 231 1.07 10.47 -6.81
CA GLU A 231 2.24 9.73 -6.33
C GLU A 231 3.11 10.67 -5.50
N ARG A 232 3.49 10.26 -4.29
CA ARG A 232 4.42 11.02 -3.45
C ARG A 232 5.77 11.09 -4.15
N LEU A 233 6.35 12.29 -4.21
CA LEU A 233 7.72 12.47 -4.66
C LEU A 233 8.67 12.13 -3.50
N PRO A 234 9.76 11.39 -3.75
CA PRO A 234 10.74 11.11 -2.73
C PRO A 234 11.36 12.41 -2.21
N GLU A 235 11.48 12.54 -0.89
CA GLU A 235 12.20 13.64 -0.27
C GLU A 235 13.69 13.50 -0.61
N GLY A 236 14.24 14.42 -1.40
CA GLY A 236 15.68 14.47 -1.72
C GLY A 236 16.10 13.97 -3.11
N GLY A 237 15.19 13.87 -4.09
CA GLY A 237 15.60 13.68 -5.48
C GLY A 237 16.08 14.99 -6.10
N GLU A 238 17.37 15.32 -5.96
CA GLU A 238 18.05 16.24 -6.87
C GLU A 238 17.81 15.77 -8.31
N GLY A 239 17.22 16.64 -9.13
CA GLY A 239 17.22 16.56 -10.58
C GLY A 239 18.19 17.58 -11.15
#